data_AF-A0A661UK76-F1
#
_entry.id   AF-A0A661UK76-F1
#
_cell.length_a   1.000
_cell.length_b   1.000
_cell.length_c   1.000
_cell.angle_alpha   90.00
_cell.angle_beta   90.00
_cell.angle_gamma   90.00
#
_symmetry.space_group_name_H-M   'P 1'
#
loop_
_entity.id
_entity.type
_entity.pdbx_description
1 polymer ?
#
loop_
_entity_poly.entity_id
_entity_poly.type
_entity_poly.pdbx_seq_one_letter_code
_entity_poly.pdbx_strand_id
1 'polypeptide(L)'
;GQTVSNSIKLLTIHKSKGLQFETVFSFMNIPKNQGQHNQGLKLYYDFEDDFHSLQDHALTYNFNKIIKKSDKMELIDIVNKRNNGEELNNIYVTLTRAKNNLFFFITYDKKCDLEKFISSIKNDSSVPKNIAKVVYNEFTQDIQQLSQVHQIIEYGTITIDKPETDKAASEIVTSFSQHLKFLNWDDISERKPDNIHQLKTEILDNQSIQIGNIVHEYLSHIVFDSKKIRQIAFEKTLSKYGSLFHRDKIIEIIIKVNESIDEHNDYFIEDNWDKVFNEFTIFDEKGKESRIDRLMINTSKKEILIIDYKTGSHYEQEQLDRYKEIIEKLLIVKKENYEVDKKFLEVKV
;
A
#
# COMPACT_ATOMS: atom_id res chain seq x y z
N GLY A 1 -8.81 -16.58 -11.59
CA GLY A 1 -8.09 -17.39 -12.58
C GLY A 1 -6.64 -16.99 -12.56
N GLN A 2 -5.73 -17.91 -12.20
CA GLN A 2 -4.30 -17.67 -12.38
C GLN A 2 -3.91 -18.23 -13.74
N THR A 3 -3.40 -17.35 -14.61
CA THR A 3 -2.75 -17.72 -15.86
C THR A 3 -1.56 -18.62 -15.57
N VAL A 4 -1.54 -19.78 -16.20
CA VAL A 4 -0.44 -20.75 -16.15
C VAL A 4 0.69 -20.22 -17.02
N SER A 5 1.55 -19.37 -16.46
CA SER A 5 2.86 -19.09 -17.07
C SER A 5 3.85 -20.13 -16.57
N ASN A 6 4.55 -20.78 -17.50
CA ASN A 6 5.58 -21.77 -17.21
C ASN A 6 6.87 -21.05 -16.75
N SER A 7 6.80 -20.39 -15.60
CA SER A 7 7.81 -19.47 -15.09
C SER A 7 8.00 -19.60 -13.59
N ILE A 8 9.21 -19.33 -13.10
CA ILE A 8 9.50 -19.24 -11.66
C ILE A 8 8.74 -18.06 -11.07
N LYS A 9 7.99 -18.29 -9.98
CA LYS A 9 7.24 -17.25 -9.27
C LYS A 9 8.03 -16.76 -8.07
N LEU A 10 8.45 -15.49 -8.09
CA LEU A 10 9.06 -14.82 -6.94
C LEU A 10 7.96 -14.16 -6.10
N LEU A 11 7.78 -14.62 -4.87
CA LEU A 11 6.72 -14.15 -3.97
C LEU A 11 7.29 -13.83 -2.58
N THR A 12 6.66 -12.88 -1.89
CA THR A 12 6.90 -12.68 -0.46
C THR A 12 6.16 -13.75 0.35
N ILE A 13 6.65 -14.06 1.55
CA ILE A 13 6.02 -15.04 2.46
C ILE A 13 4.54 -14.68 2.74
N HIS A 14 4.24 -13.40 2.94
CA HIS A 14 2.87 -12.93 3.15
C HIS A 14 1.95 -13.25 1.96
N LYS A 15 2.44 -13.11 0.71
CA LYS A 15 1.66 -13.41 -0.51
C LYS A 15 1.54 -14.91 -0.78
N SER A 16 2.37 -15.75 -0.17
CA SER A 16 2.29 -17.21 -0.33
C SER A 16 1.35 -17.88 0.68
N LYS A 17 0.87 -17.16 1.70
CA LYS A 17 -0.07 -17.69 2.70
C LYS A 17 -1.37 -18.17 2.01
N GLY A 18 -1.72 -19.43 2.24
CA GLY A 18 -2.88 -20.08 1.60
C GLY A 18 -2.61 -20.64 0.21
N LEU A 19 -1.43 -20.40 -0.37
CA LEU A 19 -0.96 -21.04 -1.60
C LEU A 19 -0.12 -22.28 -1.30
N GLN A 20 -0.03 -23.19 -2.27
CA GLN A 20 0.84 -24.37 -2.25
C GLN A 20 1.57 -24.49 -3.58
N PHE A 21 2.79 -25.00 -3.55
CA PHE A 21 3.63 -25.20 -4.73
C PHE A 21 4.31 -26.56 -4.67
N GLU A 22 4.48 -27.22 -5.82
CA GLU A 22 5.17 -28.52 -5.88
C GLU A 22 6.60 -28.43 -5.37
N THR A 23 7.33 -27.38 -5.76
CA THR A 23 8.69 -27.09 -5.31
C THR A 23 8.81 -25.66 -4.80
N VAL A 24 9.42 -25.47 -3.63
CA VAL A 24 9.66 -24.16 -3.01
C VAL A 24 11.14 -23.96 -2.74
N PHE A 25 11.67 -22.82 -3.16
CA PHE A 25 12.98 -22.31 -2.76
C PHE A 25 12.77 -21.14 -1.82
N SER A 26 13.30 -21.23 -0.61
CA SER A 26 13.15 -20.19 0.41
C SER A 26 14.49 -19.77 0.99
N PHE A 27 14.62 -18.48 1.27
CA PHE A 27 15.82 -17.84 1.78
C PHE A 27 15.52 -17.16 3.11
N MET A 28 16.17 -17.61 4.17
CA MET A 28 16.16 -16.97 5.49
C MET A 28 17.52 -16.32 5.73
N ASN A 29 17.54 -14.99 5.70
CA ASN A 29 18.75 -14.24 6.00
C ASN A 29 18.86 -13.99 7.50
N ILE A 30 19.99 -14.39 8.10
CA ILE A 30 20.25 -14.10 9.50
C ILE A 30 20.76 -12.66 9.61
N PRO A 31 20.04 -11.77 10.33
CA PRO A 31 20.45 -10.38 10.44
C PRO A 31 21.81 -10.26 11.13
N LYS A 32 22.71 -9.46 10.53
CA LYS A 32 23.93 -8.99 11.21
C LYS A 32 23.47 -8.26 12.45
N ASN A 33 24.07 -8.61 13.61
CA ASN A 33 23.79 -8.07 14.94
C ASN A 33 22.79 -6.92 14.96
N GLN A 34 21.65 -7.11 15.66
CA GLN A 34 20.72 -6.03 16.00
C GLN A 34 21.47 -4.96 16.81
N GLY A 35 22.30 -4.15 16.17
CA GLY A 35 22.43 -2.76 16.55
C GLY A 35 21.00 -2.27 16.47
N GLN A 36 20.38 -2.05 17.63
CA GLN A 36 19.05 -1.46 17.64
C GLN A 36 19.16 -0.24 16.74
N HIS A 37 18.52 -0.28 15.57
CA HIS A 37 18.14 0.94 14.88
C HIS A 37 17.21 1.61 15.88
N ASN A 38 17.83 2.36 16.78
CA ASN A 38 17.17 3.20 17.75
C ASN A 38 16.67 4.44 17.04
N GLN A 39 17.14 4.69 15.83
CA GLN A 39 16.67 5.73 14.96
C GLN A 39 15.27 5.42 14.44
N GLY A 40 14.42 6.43 14.42
CA GLY A 40 13.04 6.35 13.96
C GLY A 40 12.02 6.35 15.10
N LEU A 41 10.77 6.49 14.68
CA LEU A 41 9.60 6.42 15.54
C LEU A 41 9.32 4.96 15.89
N LYS A 42 9.17 4.66 17.18
CA LYS A 42 8.74 3.34 17.68
C LYS A 42 7.55 3.50 18.60
N LEU A 43 6.55 2.66 18.36
CA LEU A 43 5.36 2.52 19.19
C LEU A 43 5.47 1.18 19.93
N TYR A 44 5.40 1.25 21.26
CA TYR A 44 5.20 0.10 22.13
C TYR A 44 3.77 0.15 22.65
N TYR A 45 3.09 -0.98 22.68
CA TYR A 45 1.67 -0.99 23.00
C TYR A 45 1.19 -2.37 23.45
N ASP A 46 0.20 -2.36 24.32
CA ASP A 46 -0.56 -3.53 24.73
C ASP A 46 -2.06 -3.27 24.59
N PHE A 47 -2.78 -4.30 24.17
CA PHE A 47 -4.23 -4.24 23.98
C PHE A 47 -4.92 -4.81 25.21
N GLU A 48 -6.13 -4.32 25.48
CA GLU A 48 -7.06 -5.05 26.36
C GLU A 48 -7.40 -6.41 25.76
N ASP A 49 -7.90 -7.34 26.58
CA ASP A 49 -8.24 -8.72 26.16
C ASP A 49 -9.25 -8.78 25.01
N ASP A 50 -10.08 -7.74 24.85
CA ASP A 50 -11.07 -7.62 23.78
C ASP A 50 -10.51 -6.99 22.48
N PHE A 51 -9.25 -6.56 22.48
CA PHE A 51 -8.55 -5.89 21.38
C PHE A 51 -9.22 -4.60 20.86
N HIS A 52 -10.20 -4.04 21.58
CA HIS A 52 -10.90 -2.82 21.16
C HIS A 52 -10.15 -1.53 21.54
N SER A 53 -9.41 -1.56 22.64
CA SER A 53 -8.62 -0.43 23.13
C SER A 53 -7.22 -0.83 23.56
N LEU A 54 -6.32 0.15 23.58
CA LEU A 54 -4.98 -0.01 24.14
C LEU A 54 -5.07 0.09 25.67
N GLN A 55 -4.65 -0.98 26.35
CA GLN A 55 -4.48 -0.99 27.80
C GLN A 55 -3.33 -0.04 28.19
N ASP A 56 -2.23 -0.09 27.45
CA ASP A 56 -1.08 0.77 27.68
C ASP A 56 -0.27 0.98 26.39
N HIS A 57 0.42 2.11 26.29
CA HIS A 57 1.24 2.47 25.13
C HIS A 57 2.37 3.45 25.47
N ALA A 58 3.42 3.43 24.65
CA ALA A 58 4.52 4.37 24.71
C ALA A 58 5.03 4.67 23.29
N LEU A 59 5.21 5.94 22.99
CA LEU A 59 5.77 6.41 21.72
C LEU A 59 7.15 7.01 21.97
N THR A 60 8.12 6.66 21.13
CA THR A 60 9.46 7.23 21.22
C THR A 60 10.06 7.48 19.85
N TYR A 61 10.78 8.58 19.70
CA TYR A 61 11.57 8.89 18.53
C TYR A 61 13.03 8.97 18.94
N ASN A 62 13.86 8.02 18.53
CA ASN A 62 15.29 7.97 18.91
C ASN A 62 15.62 7.68 20.39
N PHE A 63 14.62 7.54 21.29
CA PHE A 63 14.82 7.44 22.74
C PHE A 63 14.43 6.07 23.36
N ASN A 64 14.53 4.96 22.62
CA ASN A 64 14.23 3.62 23.16
C ASN A 64 14.97 3.28 24.46
N LYS A 65 16.18 3.81 24.66
CA LYS A 65 16.97 3.62 25.88
C LYS A 65 16.30 4.24 27.12
N ILE A 66 15.49 5.28 26.94
CA ILE A 66 14.73 5.91 28.01
C ILE A 66 13.55 5.03 28.40
N ILE A 67 12.79 4.51 27.42
CA ILE A 67 11.66 3.59 27.67
C ILE A 67 12.13 2.34 28.43
N LYS A 68 13.31 1.81 28.10
CA LYS A 68 13.91 0.67 28.85
C LYS A 68 14.18 0.95 30.33
N LYS A 69 14.27 2.22 30.73
CA LYS A 69 14.53 2.65 32.11
C LYS A 69 13.30 3.25 32.79
N SER A 70 12.17 3.31 32.08
CA SER A 70 10.93 3.81 32.64
C SER A 70 10.08 2.65 33.18
N ASP A 71 9.01 3.03 33.85
CA ASP A 71 7.86 2.22 34.23
C ASP A 71 7.15 1.52 33.05
N LYS A 72 7.54 1.81 31.80
CA LYS A 72 7.00 1.23 30.56
C LYS A 72 7.88 0.14 29.95
N MET A 73 8.88 -0.34 30.68
CA MET A 73 9.80 -1.37 30.19
C MET A 73 9.08 -2.64 29.72
N GLU A 74 8.01 -3.06 30.41
CA GLU A 74 7.24 -4.27 30.09
C GLU A 74 6.62 -4.24 28.68
N LEU A 75 6.22 -3.06 28.20
CA LEU A 75 5.69 -2.87 26.84
C LEU A 75 6.71 -3.24 25.76
N ILE A 76 8.01 -3.05 26.03
CA ILE A 76 9.07 -3.45 25.12
C ILE A 76 9.09 -4.97 24.98
N ASP A 77 8.95 -5.69 26.08
CA ASP A 77 8.97 -7.15 26.08
C ASP A 77 7.72 -7.74 25.43
N ILE A 78 6.54 -7.15 25.66
CA ILE A 78 5.28 -7.53 25.00
C ILE A 78 5.42 -7.42 23.47
N VAL A 79 5.86 -6.26 22.98
CA VAL A 79 6.04 -6.04 21.54
C VAL A 79 7.14 -6.93 20.96
N ASN A 80 8.26 -7.12 21.67
CA ASN A 80 9.31 -8.04 21.20
C ASN A 80 8.82 -9.49 21.13
N LYS A 81 8.04 -9.96 22.11
CA LYS A 81 7.42 -11.30 22.08
C LYS A 81 6.46 -11.44 20.89
N ARG A 82 5.62 -10.44 20.65
CA ARG A 82 4.70 -10.41 19.50
C ARG A 82 5.46 -10.48 18.17
N ASN A 83 6.47 -9.63 17.99
CA ASN A 83 7.32 -9.62 16.79
C ASN A 83 8.06 -10.96 16.59
N ASN A 84 8.58 -11.57 17.67
CA ASN A 84 9.19 -12.89 17.60
C ASN A 84 8.17 -13.97 17.19
N GLY A 85 6.93 -13.87 17.68
CA GLY A 85 5.83 -14.74 17.28
C GLY A 85 5.48 -14.62 15.79
N GLU A 86 5.44 -13.40 15.27
CA GLU A 86 5.23 -13.14 13.84
C GLU A 86 6.37 -13.70 12.98
N GLU A 87 7.62 -13.53 13.42
CA GLU A 87 8.79 -14.08 12.73
C GLU A 87 8.76 -15.62 12.70
N LEU A 88 8.41 -16.26 13.83
CA LEU A 88 8.19 -17.71 13.89
C LEU A 88 7.07 -18.15 12.94
N ASN A 89 5.95 -17.42 12.90
CA ASN A 89 4.85 -17.72 12.00
C ASN A 89 5.26 -17.57 10.52
N ASN A 90 6.10 -16.60 10.18
CA ASN A 90 6.64 -16.44 8.83
C ASN A 90 7.50 -17.65 8.41
N ILE A 91 8.34 -18.15 9.32
CA ILE A 91 9.13 -19.37 9.10
C ILE A 91 8.21 -20.59 8.96
N TYR A 92 7.19 -20.72 9.82
CA TYR A 92 6.20 -21.79 9.73
C TYR A 92 5.46 -21.79 8.38
N VAL A 93 4.98 -20.62 7.93
CA VAL A 93 4.33 -20.49 6.62
C VAL A 93 5.28 -20.93 5.52
N THR A 94 6.53 -20.46 5.57
CA THR A 94 7.58 -20.79 4.61
C THR A 94 7.82 -22.30 4.49
N LEU A 95 8.01 -22.98 5.62
CA LEU A 95 8.30 -24.42 5.65
C LEU A 95 7.11 -25.28 5.19
N THR A 96 5.89 -24.74 5.25
CA THR A 96 4.65 -25.45 4.90
C THR A 96 4.10 -25.14 3.50
N ARG A 97 4.82 -24.37 2.67
CA ARG A 97 4.37 -24.04 1.30
C ARG A 97 4.66 -25.15 0.28
N ALA A 98 5.69 -25.96 0.52
CA ALA A 98 6.10 -27.02 -0.39
C ALA A 98 5.19 -28.24 -0.25
N LYS A 99 4.78 -28.81 -1.39
CA LYS A 99 4.07 -30.09 -1.44
C LYS A 99 5.02 -31.28 -1.61
N ASN A 100 6.00 -31.17 -2.53
CA ASN A 100 6.93 -32.25 -2.83
C ASN A 100 8.36 -31.91 -2.39
N ASN A 101 8.92 -30.79 -2.88
CA ASN A 101 10.33 -30.43 -2.65
C ASN A 101 10.46 -29.09 -1.93
N LEU A 102 11.23 -29.05 -0.84
CA LEU A 102 11.57 -27.83 -0.11
C LEU A 102 13.09 -27.61 -0.10
N PHE A 103 13.53 -26.48 -0.65
CA PHE A 103 14.89 -26.00 -0.54
C PHE A 103 14.89 -24.80 0.42
N PHE A 104 15.53 -24.96 1.59
CA PHE A 104 15.57 -23.93 2.62
C PHE A 104 17.01 -23.44 2.85
N PHE A 105 17.31 -22.24 2.37
CA PHE A 105 18.63 -21.63 2.46
C PHE A 105 18.70 -20.71 3.68
N ILE A 106 19.62 -21.00 4.59
CA ILE A 106 19.93 -20.15 5.73
C ILE A 106 21.25 -19.44 5.44
N THR A 107 21.22 -18.12 5.30
CA THR A 107 22.42 -17.32 5.00
C THR A 107 22.91 -16.59 6.24
N TYR A 108 24.22 -16.65 6.50
CA TYR A 108 24.89 -15.95 7.61
C TYR A 108 26.14 -15.22 7.12
N ASP A 109 26.63 -14.26 7.90
CA ASP A 109 27.81 -13.47 7.52
C ASP A 109 29.11 -14.27 7.72
N LYS A 110 29.99 -14.28 6.70
CA LYS A 110 31.21 -15.11 6.59
C LYS A 110 32.30 -14.79 7.63
N LYS A 111 32.08 -13.89 8.60
CA LYS A 111 33.13 -13.43 9.53
C LYS A 111 33.71 -14.56 10.39
N CYS A 112 33.02 -15.68 10.51
CA CYS A 112 33.46 -16.88 11.22
C CYS A 112 32.91 -18.15 10.55
N ASP A 113 33.61 -19.27 10.75
CA ASP A 113 33.15 -20.61 10.36
C ASP A 113 31.80 -20.98 11.02
N LEU A 114 31.04 -21.91 10.43
CA LEU A 114 29.68 -22.27 10.85
C LEU A 114 29.63 -22.66 12.33
N GLU A 115 30.54 -23.53 12.80
CA GLU A 115 30.55 -23.97 14.20
C GLU A 115 30.79 -22.79 15.17
N LYS A 116 31.70 -21.88 14.79
CA LYS A 116 32.00 -20.66 15.55
C LYS A 116 30.83 -19.69 15.53
N PHE A 117 30.13 -19.60 14.40
CA PHE A 117 28.92 -18.82 14.27
C PHE A 117 27.82 -19.36 15.19
N ILE A 118 27.53 -20.66 15.13
CA ILE A 118 26.46 -21.30 15.93
C ILE A 118 26.77 -21.22 17.43
N SER A 119 28.02 -21.47 17.84
CA SER A 119 28.42 -21.35 19.25
C SER A 119 28.35 -19.91 19.79
N SER A 120 28.41 -18.89 18.92
CA SER A 120 28.23 -17.49 19.32
C SER A 120 26.77 -17.10 19.60
N ILE A 121 25.80 -17.95 19.23
CA ILE A 121 24.36 -17.66 19.37
C ILE A 121 23.90 -17.89 20.82
N LYS A 122 23.57 -16.78 21.48
CA LYS A 122 22.97 -16.74 22.82
C LYS A 122 21.46 -17.02 22.77
N ASN A 123 20.88 -17.48 23.88
CA ASN A 123 19.46 -17.84 23.94
C ASN A 123 18.51 -16.65 23.70
N ASP A 124 18.93 -15.44 24.07
CA ASP A 124 18.20 -14.18 23.85
C ASP A 124 18.37 -13.62 22.42
N SER A 125 18.99 -14.37 21.52
CA SER A 125 19.16 -13.98 20.11
C SER A 125 17.82 -13.95 19.36
N SER A 126 17.83 -13.32 18.17
CA SER A 126 16.67 -13.28 17.29
C SER A 126 16.21 -14.67 16.86
N VAL A 127 14.91 -14.80 16.57
CA VAL A 127 14.29 -16.06 16.11
C VAL A 127 15.10 -16.77 14.99
N PRO A 128 15.53 -16.10 13.90
CA PRO A 128 16.30 -16.76 12.84
C PRO A 128 17.63 -17.36 13.32
N LYS A 129 18.29 -16.73 14.31
CA LYS A 129 19.53 -17.27 14.89
C LYS A 129 19.26 -18.53 15.70
N ASN A 130 18.21 -18.50 16.51
CA ASN A 130 17.81 -19.67 17.29
C ASN A 130 17.37 -20.83 16.39
N ILE A 131 16.63 -20.56 15.30
CA ILE A 131 16.28 -21.58 14.31
C ILE A 131 17.53 -22.18 13.67
N ALA A 132 18.50 -21.36 13.25
CA ALA A 132 19.76 -21.85 12.69
C ALA A 132 20.53 -22.74 13.68
N LYS A 133 20.58 -22.36 14.96
CA LYS A 133 21.18 -23.16 16.04
C LYS A 133 20.48 -24.50 16.24
N VAL A 134 19.15 -24.51 16.26
CA VAL A 134 18.35 -25.73 16.41
C VAL A 134 18.57 -26.66 15.21
N VAL A 135 18.48 -26.15 13.98
CA VAL A 135 18.74 -26.93 12.76
C VAL A 135 20.15 -27.50 12.78
N TYR A 136 21.17 -26.69 13.11
CA TYR A 136 22.54 -27.19 13.19
C TYR A 136 22.68 -28.32 14.22
N ASN A 137 22.15 -28.14 15.43
CA ASN A 137 22.28 -29.13 16.51
C ASN A 137 21.54 -30.43 16.20
N GLU A 138 20.35 -30.34 15.61
CA GLU A 138 19.53 -31.52 15.29
C GLU A 138 20.17 -32.35 14.19
N PHE A 139 20.73 -31.68 13.17
CA PHE A 139 21.25 -32.32 11.97
C PHE A 139 22.78 -32.36 11.91
N THR A 140 23.49 -32.17 13.04
CA THR A 140 24.96 -32.05 13.04
C THR A 140 25.64 -33.23 12.36
N GLN A 141 25.09 -34.45 12.52
CA GLN A 141 25.64 -35.67 11.94
C GLN A 141 25.38 -35.80 10.43
N ASP A 142 24.35 -35.13 9.91
CA ASP A 142 23.92 -35.19 8.51
C ASP A 142 24.49 -34.02 7.69
N ILE A 143 25.18 -33.06 8.32
CA ILE A 143 25.80 -31.92 7.64
C ILE A 143 26.95 -32.40 6.77
N GLN A 144 26.82 -32.17 5.47
CA GLN A 144 27.86 -32.40 4.48
C GLN A 144 28.50 -31.07 4.08
N GLN A 145 29.83 -31.02 4.10
CA GLN A 145 30.57 -29.85 3.65
C GLN A 145 30.80 -29.90 2.13
N LEU A 146 30.10 -29.06 1.37
CA LEU A 146 30.31 -28.90 -0.08
C LEU A 146 31.49 -27.98 -0.40
N SER A 147 31.71 -26.96 0.44
CA SER A 147 32.85 -26.04 0.31
C SER A 147 33.20 -25.41 1.66
N GLN A 148 34.21 -24.54 1.68
CA GLN A 148 34.54 -23.74 2.87
C GLN A 148 33.39 -22.86 3.38
N VAL A 149 32.38 -22.58 2.56
CA VAL A 149 31.29 -21.64 2.88
C VAL A 149 29.89 -22.18 2.58
N HIS A 150 29.79 -23.42 2.11
CA HIS A 150 28.51 -24.08 1.83
C HIS A 150 28.47 -25.43 2.53
N GLN A 151 27.49 -25.58 3.40
CA GLN A 151 27.08 -26.83 4.01
C GLN A 151 25.70 -27.20 3.48
N ILE A 152 25.43 -28.49 3.34
CA ILE A 152 24.13 -29.00 2.92
C ILE A 152 23.67 -30.12 3.86
N ILE A 153 22.36 -30.18 4.06
CA ILE A 153 21.66 -31.29 4.70
C ILE A 153 20.63 -31.75 3.67
N GLU A 154 20.65 -33.03 3.32
CA GLU A 154 19.72 -33.62 2.37
C GLU A 154 18.92 -34.71 3.05
N TYR A 155 17.60 -34.72 2.83
CA TYR A 155 16.71 -35.74 3.34
C TYR A 155 15.66 -36.09 2.30
N GLY A 156 15.44 -37.39 2.10
CA GLY A 156 14.54 -37.90 1.05
C GLY A 156 15.14 -37.79 -0.35
N THR A 157 14.28 -37.88 -1.37
CA THR A 157 14.66 -37.83 -2.78
C THR A 157 13.87 -36.76 -3.50
N ILE A 158 14.52 -35.99 -4.37
CA ILE A 158 13.85 -34.96 -5.18
C ILE A 158 12.79 -35.63 -6.06
N THR A 159 11.55 -35.21 -5.89
CA THR A 159 10.44 -35.67 -6.72
C THR A 159 10.30 -34.75 -7.90
N ILE A 160 10.55 -35.27 -9.10
CA ILE A 160 10.32 -34.53 -10.35
C ILE A 160 9.00 -35.05 -10.91
N ASP A 161 7.92 -34.29 -10.73
CA ASP A 161 6.71 -34.56 -11.47
C ASP A 161 7.02 -34.40 -12.96
N LYS A 162 6.82 -35.47 -13.73
CA LYS A 162 6.88 -35.37 -15.19
C LYS A 162 5.79 -34.37 -15.58
N PRO A 163 6.10 -33.29 -16.30
CA PRO A 163 5.06 -32.38 -16.76
C PRO A 163 4.03 -33.22 -17.51
N GLU A 164 2.75 -33.10 -17.13
CA GLU A 164 1.67 -33.57 -17.97
C GLU A 164 1.88 -32.93 -19.34
N THR A 165 2.13 -33.77 -20.34
CA THR A 165 2.32 -33.33 -21.71
C THR A 165 0.99 -32.88 -22.26
N ASP A 166 0.53 -31.70 -21.84
CA ASP A 166 -0.46 -30.96 -22.61
C ASP A 166 0.25 -30.50 -23.89
N LYS A 167 -0.01 -31.28 -24.95
CA LYS A 167 0.28 -30.94 -26.33
C LYS A 167 -0.54 -29.70 -26.70
N ALA A 168 -0.03 -28.54 -26.34
CA ALA A 168 -0.24 -27.31 -27.10
C ALA A 168 1.15 -26.69 -27.25
N ALA A 169 1.76 -26.95 -28.41
CA ALA A 169 2.93 -26.22 -28.85
C ALA A 169 2.56 -24.73 -28.85
N SER A 170 2.92 -24.01 -27.78
CA SER A 170 2.98 -22.57 -27.87
C SER A 170 4.11 -22.27 -28.84
N GLU A 171 3.76 -21.83 -30.04
CA GLU A 171 4.71 -21.22 -30.96
C GLU A 171 5.57 -20.25 -30.16
N ILE A 172 6.85 -20.56 -30.05
CA ILE A 172 7.83 -19.66 -29.45
C ILE A 172 7.75 -18.40 -30.29
N VAL A 173 7.17 -17.34 -29.73
CA VAL A 173 7.21 -16.00 -30.32
C VAL A 173 8.67 -15.59 -30.32
N THR A 174 9.34 -15.83 -31.44
CA THR A 174 10.79 -15.63 -31.66
C THR A 174 11.19 -14.15 -31.74
N SER A 175 10.29 -13.24 -31.40
CA SER A 175 10.56 -11.82 -31.37
C SER A 175 9.74 -11.18 -30.26
N PHE A 176 10.31 -11.17 -29.05
CA PHE A 176 9.97 -10.12 -28.10
C PHE A 176 10.43 -8.81 -28.73
N SER A 177 9.44 -8.13 -29.29
CA SER A 177 9.59 -7.06 -30.26
C SER A 177 10.54 -5.94 -29.79
N GLN A 178 11.10 -5.24 -30.78
CA GLN A 178 11.83 -3.97 -30.65
C GLN A 178 11.08 -2.88 -29.85
N HIS A 179 9.82 -3.11 -29.47
CA HIS A 179 8.99 -2.23 -28.68
C HIS A 179 9.21 -2.38 -27.17
N LEU A 180 9.93 -3.41 -26.69
CA LEU A 180 10.28 -3.58 -25.26
C LEU A 180 11.42 -2.67 -24.76
N LYS A 181 11.82 -1.66 -25.53
CA LYS A 181 12.75 -0.60 -25.09
C LYS A 181 12.04 0.47 -24.24
N PHE A 182 11.24 0.06 -23.26
CA PHE A 182 10.51 1.00 -22.41
C PHE A 182 11.40 1.63 -21.33
N LEU A 183 12.56 1.04 -21.06
CA LEU A 183 13.52 1.53 -20.07
C LEU A 183 14.82 1.87 -20.78
N ASN A 184 15.02 3.15 -21.03
CA ASN A 184 16.33 3.68 -21.34
C ASN A 184 17.04 3.87 -19.99
N TRP A 185 18.11 3.12 -19.74
CA TRP A 185 18.84 3.18 -18.47
C TRP A 185 19.47 4.56 -18.23
N ASP A 186 19.69 5.33 -19.31
CA ASP A 186 20.18 6.71 -19.26
C ASP A 186 19.11 7.70 -18.73
N ASP A 187 17.81 7.34 -18.74
CA ASP A 187 16.72 8.18 -18.20
C ASP A 187 16.50 7.97 -16.69
N ILE A 188 17.20 7.00 -16.08
CA ILE A 188 17.13 6.72 -14.65
C ILE A 188 18.09 7.68 -13.93
N SER A 189 17.57 8.83 -13.50
CA SER A 189 18.33 9.74 -12.64
C SER A 189 18.46 9.18 -11.22
N GLU A 190 19.65 9.33 -10.61
CA GLU A 190 19.82 9.10 -9.18
C GLU A 190 18.84 9.99 -8.41
N ARG A 191 18.01 9.37 -7.57
CA ARG A 191 17.14 10.09 -6.64
C ARG A 191 18.04 10.91 -5.71
N LYS A 192 18.05 12.23 -5.89
CA LYS A 192 18.72 13.13 -4.94
C LYS A 192 18.10 12.89 -3.55
N PRO A 193 18.90 12.79 -2.48
CA PRO A 193 18.37 12.67 -1.14
C PRO A 193 17.46 13.87 -0.83
N ASP A 194 16.34 13.61 -0.16
CA ASP A 194 15.35 14.63 0.20
C ASP A 194 16.02 15.77 0.97
N ASN A 195 15.85 17.00 0.48
CA ASN A 195 16.44 18.16 1.11
C ASN A 195 15.58 18.56 2.32
N ILE A 196 16.05 18.30 3.54
CA ILE A 196 15.32 18.57 4.80
C ILE A 196 14.89 20.05 4.90
N HIS A 197 15.58 20.98 4.23
CA HIS A 197 15.18 22.40 4.17
C HIS A 197 13.95 22.67 3.27
N GLN A 198 13.58 21.77 2.35
CA GLN A 198 12.35 21.84 1.57
C GLN A 198 11.10 21.44 2.36
N LEU A 199 11.22 20.79 3.51
CA LEU A 199 10.07 20.44 4.35
C LEU A 199 9.22 21.66 4.72
N LYS A 200 9.82 22.84 4.87
CA LYS A 200 9.06 24.08 5.12
C LYS A 200 8.16 24.45 3.94
N THR A 201 8.69 24.39 2.71
CA THR A 201 7.94 24.61 1.46
C THR A 201 6.91 23.50 1.24
N GLU A 202 7.29 22.24 1.44
CA GLU A 202 6.40 21.08 1.29
C GLU A 202 5.33 20.95 2.37
N ILE A 203 5.48 21.62 3.53
CA ILE A 203 4.48 21.62 4.61
C ILE A 203 3.66 22.91 4.60
N LEU A 204 4.25 24.07 4.28
CA LEU A 204 3.54 25.36 4.31
C LEU A 204 2.97 25.77 2.95
N ASP A 205 3.67 25.56 1.84
CA ASP A 205 3.16 25.93 0.51
C ASP A 205 2.20 24.86 -0.04
N ASN A 206 2.41 23.58 0.31
CA ASN A 206 1.42 22.53 0.02
C ASN A 206 0.19 22.57 0.95
N GLN A 207 0.17 23.40 2.00
CA GLN A 207 -0.97 23.40 2.92
C GLN A 207 -2.28 23.77 2.22
N SER A 208 -2.24 24.74 1.30
CA SER A 208 -3.39 25.12 0.46
C SER A 208 -3.84 23.96 -0.44
N ILE A 209 -2.88 23.27 -1.07
CA ILE A 209 -3.13 22.08 -1.91
C ILE A 209 -3.77 20.97 -1.08
N GLN A 210 -3.26 20.73 0.13
CA GLN A 210 -3.80 19.70 1.03
C GLN A 210 -5.18 20.06 1.57
N ILE A 211 -5.45 21.35 1.85
CA ILE A 211 -6.80 21.82 2.18
C ILE A 211 -7.74 21.54 1.00
N GLY A 212 -7.32 21.87 -0.22
CA GLY A 212 -8.06 21.52 -1.44
C GLY A 212 -8.37 20.02 -1.50
N ASN A 213 -7.35 19.17 -1.32
CA ASN A 213 -7.52 17.72 -1.31
C ASN A 213 -8.51 17.22 -0.24
N ILE A 214 -8.52 17.82 0.95
CA ILE A 214 -9.50 17.51 2.00
C ILE A 214 -10.92 17.84 1.53
N VAL A 215 -11.12 18.98 0.86
CA VAL A 215 -12.41 19.39 0.30
C VAL A 215 -12.87 18.43 -0.80
N HIS A 216 -12.01 18.12 -1.79
CA HIS A 216 -12.35 17.15 -2.85
C HIS A 216 -12.68 15.78 -2.25
N GLU A 217 -11.86 15.28 -1.31
CA GLU A 217 -12.14 14.00 -0.64
C GLU A 217 -13.50 14.00 0.04
N TYR A 218 -13.80 15.03 0.84
CA TYR A 218 -15.08 15.12 1.55
C TYR A 218 -16.27 15.16 0.58
N LEU A 219 -16.22 16.02 -0.44
CA LEU A 219 -17.27 16.16 -1.44
C LEU A 219 -17.42 14.90 -2.31
N SER A 220 -16.35 14.14 -2.53
CA SER A 220 -16.41 12.89 -3.29
C SER A 220 -17.35 11.85 -2.69
N HIS A 221 -17.56 11.90 -1.36
CA HIS A 221 -18.47 10.99 -0.65
C HIS A 221 -19.92 11.48 -0.60
N ILE A 222 -20.21 12.69 -1.09
CA ILE A 222 -21.54 13.31 -1.03
C ILE A 222 -22.18 13.29 -2.41
N VAL A 223 -22.97 12.24 -2.67
CA VAL A 223 -23.78 12.15 -3.91
C VAL A 223 -25.04 13.00 -3.74
N PHE A 224 -25.85 12.72 -2.72
CA PHE A 224 -26.95 13.57 -2.29
C PHE A 224 -26.80 13.90 -0.81
N ASP A 225 -27.13 15.13 -0.46
CA ASP A 225 -26.88 15.63 0.88
C ASP A 225 -27.87 15.06 1.91
N SER A 226 -27.33 14.64 3.05
CA SER A 226 -28.10 14.32 4.24
C SER A 226 -27.18 14.29 5.45
N LYS A 227 -27.74 14.46 6.65
CA LYS A 227 -26.96 14.37 7.91
C LYS A 227 -26.14 13.09 8.00
N LYS A 228 -26.70 11.95 7.57
CA LYS A 228 -26.03 10.65 7.58
C LYS A 228 -24.86 10.61 6.59
N ILE A 229 -25.05 11.13 5.38
CA ILE A 229 -24.00 11.16 4.35
C ILE A 229 -22.86 12.10 4.75
N ARG A 230 -23.16 13.30 5.29
CA ARG A 230 -22.14 14.21 5.84
C ARG A 230 -21.30 13.53 6.93
N GLN A 231 -21.93 12.76 7.83
CA GLN A 231 -21.19 12.01 8.86
C GLN A 231 -20.25 10.96 8.25
N ILE A 232 -20.73 10.16 7.29
CA ILE A 232 -19.90 9.14 6.62
C ILE A 232 -18.75 9.80 5.84
N ALA A 233 -19.02 10.90 5.15
CA ALA A 233 -17.99 11.68 4.45
C ALA A 233 -16.94 12.20 5.43
N PHE A 234 -17.37 12.74 6.58
CA PHE A 234 -16.47 13.22 7.64
C PHE A 234 -15.56 12.11 8.17
N GLU A 235 -16.13 10.94 8.50
CA GLU A 235 -15.38 9.80 9.04
C GLU A 235 -14.33 9.28 8.02
N LYS A 236 -14.69 9.21 6.73
CA LYS A 236 -13.76 8.81 5.67
C LYS A 236 -12.65 9.84 5.45
N THR A 237 -12.99 11.12 5.39
CA THR A 237 -12.00 12.20 5.25
C THR A 237 -11.05 12.22 6.44
N LEU A 238 -11.57 12.07 7.66
CA LEU A 238 -10.77 12.00 8.88
C LEU A 238 -9.85 10.77 8.89
N SER A 239 -10.34 9.60 8.45
CA SER A 239 -9.52 8.39 8.34
C SER A 239 -8.35 8.56 7.37
N LYS A 240 -8.53 9.35 6.30
CA LYS A 240 -7.50 9.57 5.27
C LYS A 240 -6.50 10.67 5.65
N TYR A 241 -6.98 11.77 6.23
CA TYR A 241 -6.16 12.97 6.49
C TYR A 241 -5.84 13.22 7.97
N GLY A 242 -6.39 12.44 8.90
CA GLY A 242 -6.19 12.61 10.35
C GLY A 242 -4.76 12.38 10.83
N SER A 243 -3.90 11.73 10.02
CA SER A 243 -2.45 11.64 10.28
C SER A 243 -1.67 12.87 9.82
N LEU A 244 -2.24 13.67 8.91
CA LEU A 244 -1.61 14.85 8.32
C LEU A 244 -2.07 16.16 8.99
N PHE A 245 -3.33 16.24 9.42
CA PHE A 245 -3.90 17.42 10.05
C PHE A 245 -4.52 17.09 11.41
N HIS A 246 -4.41 18.05 12.35
CA HIS A 246 -5.15 17.95 13.61
C HIS A 246 -6.64 17.87 13.34
N ARG A 247 -7.35 17.05 14.11
CA ARG A 247 -8.80 16.80 13.94
C ARG A 247 -9.59 18.11 13.89
N ASP A 248 -9.29 19.05 14.77
CA ASP A 248 -9.99 20.34 14.85
C ASP A 248 -9.85 21.14 13.55
N LYS A 249 -8.69 21.08 12.89
CA LYS A 249 -8.48 21.77 11.61
C LYS A 249 -9.32 21.17 10.50
N ILE A 250 -9.45 19.84 10.47
CA ILE A 250 -10.32 19.14 9.51
C ILE A 250 -11.79 19.50 9.78
N ILE A 251 -12.19 19.59 11.05
CA ILE A 251 -13.54 20.02 11.44
C ILE A 251 -13.82 21.45 10.95
N GLU A 252 -12.91 22.40 11.19
CA GLU A 252 -13.05 23.79 10.69
C GLU A 252 -13.26 23.85 9.18
N ILE A 253 -12.45 23.08 8.43
CA ILE A 253 -12.56 22.98 6.97
C ILE A 253 -13.94 22.45 6.57
N ILE A 254 -14.36 21.33 7.17
CA ILE A 254 -15.62 20.66 6.83
C ILE A 254 -16.84 21.51 7.20
N ILE A 255 -16.77 22.32 8.26
CA ILE A 255 -17.84 23.28 8.60
C ILE A 255 -18.05 24.24 7.42
N LYS A 256 -16.98 24.84 6.89
CA LYS A 256 -17.09 25.77 5.76
C LYS A 256 -17.51 25.11 4.45
N VAL A 257 -17.07 23.87 4.21
CA VAL A 257 -17.55 23.07 3.07
C VAL A 257 -19.04 22.80 3.20
N ASN A 258 -19.54 22.48 4.40
CA ASN A 258 -20.96 22.28 4.65
C ASN A 258 -21.78 23.55 4.45
N GLU A 259 -21.28 24.71 4.87
CA GLU A 259 -21.88 26.01 4.56
C GLU A 259 -21.97 26.22 3.04
N SER A 260 -20.92 25.84 2.29
CA SER A 260 -20.92 25.92 0.81
C SER A 260 -21.91 24.96 0.15
N ILE A 261 -22.12 23.77 0.72
CA ILE A 261 -23.16 22.82 0.29
C ILE A 261 -24.55 23.42 0.55
N ASP A 262 -24.76 24.02 1.73
CA ASP A 262 -26.03 24.65 2.09
C ASP A 262 -26.36 25.84 1.16
N GLU A 263 -25.36 26.65 0.80
CA GLU A 263 -25.49 27.75 -0.17
C GLU A 263 -25.84 27.27 -1.60
N HIS A 264 -25.39 26.06 -1.98
CA HIS A 264 -25.54 25.49 -3.32
C HIS A 264 -26.33 24.18 -3.33
N ASN A 265 -27.33 24.09 -2.45
CA ASN A 265 -28.09 22.86 -2.21
C ASN A 265 -28.71 22.25 -3.48
N ASP A 266 -29.03 23.07 -4.48
CA ASP A 266 -29.58 22.63 -5.78
C ASP A 266 -28.69 21.61 -6.52
N TYR A 267 -27.39 21.55 -6.22
CA TYR A 267 -26.47 20.56 -6.80
C TYR A 267 -26.36 19.26 -5.99
N PHE A 268 -26.97 19.20 -4.81
CA PHE A 268 -26.83 18.08 -3.88
C PHE A 268 -28.17 17.42 -3.51
N ILE A 269 -29.26 17.76 -4.19
CA ILE A 269 -30.58 17.16 -4.01
C ILE A 269 -31.01 16.32 -5.21
N GLU A 270 -31.68 15.20 -4.93
CA GLU A 270 -32.15 14.23 -5.93
C GLU A 270 -33.25 14.81 -6.84
N ASP A 271 -34.06 15.73 -6.33
CA ASP A 271 -35.15 16.39 -7.08
C ASP A 271 -34.66 17.09 -8.36
N ASN A 272 -33.41 17.57 -8.36
CA ASN A 272 -32.82 18.29 -9.50
C ASN A 272 -32.00 17.37 -10.41
N TRP A 273 -31.49 16.25 -9.91
CA TRP A 273 -30.53 15.38 -10.61
C TRP A 273 -30.80 13.91 -10.28
N ASP A 274 -31.23 13.12 -11.26
CA ASP A 274 -31.52 11.69 -11.04
C ASP A 274 -30.26 10.81 -11.06
N LYS A 275 -29.16 11.28 -11.66
CA LYS A 275 -27.88 10.57 -11.64
C LYS A 275 -26.75 11.51 -11.35
N VAL A 276 -25.94 11.14 -10.37
CA VAL A 276 -24.77 11.91 -9.96
C VAL A 276 -23.58 10.98 -9.76
N PHE A 277 -22.46 11.36 -10.36
CA PHE A 277 -21.19 10.64 -10.28
C PHE A 277 -20.12 11.58 -9.77
N ASN A 278 -19.60 11.30 -8.60
CA ASN A 278 -18.41 11.97 -8.10
C ASN A 278 -17.17 11.28 -8.65
N GLU A 279 -16.10 12.03 -8.85
CA GLU A 279 -14.78 11.51 -9.18
C GLU A 279 -14.78 10.61 -10.43
N PHE A 280 -15.54 11.04 -11.45
CA PHE A 280 -15.87 10.27 -12.64
C PHE A 280 -14.75 10.31 -13.68
N THR A 281 -14.19 9.14 -13.98
CA THR A 281 -13.10 9.00 -14.96
C THR A 281 -13.62 9.01 -16.40
N ILE A 282 -12.99 9.83 -17.24
CA ILE A 282 -13.22 9.92 -18.68
C ILE A 282 -11.90 9.77 -19.45
N PHE A 283 -12.00 9.41 -20.73
CA PHE A 283 -10.84 9.24 -21.60
C PHE A 283 -11.02 10.08 -22.86
N ASP A 284 -9.95 10.77 -23.27
CA ASP A 284 -9.94 11.46 -24.57
C ASP A 284 -9.73 10.48 -25.74
N GLU A 285 -9.80 10.99 -26.98
CA GLU A 285 -9.61 10.19 -28.20
C GLU A 285 -8.22 9.53 -28.30
N LYS A 286 -7.24 10.02 -27.53
CA LYS A 286 -5.88 9.49 -27.46
C LYS A 286 -5.69 8.52 -26.29
N GLY A 287 -6.74 8.25 -25.52
CA GLY A 287 -6.71 7.40 -24.33
C GLY A 287 -6.13 8.06 -23.09
N LYS A 288 -5.96 9.39 -23.08
CA LYS A 288 -5.53 10.11 -21.87
C LYS A 288 -6.68 10.16 -20.88
N GLU A 289 -6.40 9.66 -19.68
CA GLU A 289 -7.34 9.69 -18.55
C GLU A 289 -7.51 11.12 -18.01
N SER A 290 -8.73 11.47 -17.64
CA SER A 290 -9.05 12.66 -16.86
C SER A 290 -10.18 12.33 -15.89
N ARG A 291 -10.24 13.05 -14.76
CA ARG A 291 -11.23 12.81 -13.71
C ARG A 291 -12.04 14.08 -13.46
N ILE A 292 -13.35 13.95 -13.56
CA ILE A 292 -14.30 15.01 -13.26
C ILE A 292 -14.67 14.93 -11.77
N ASP A 293 -14.61 16.03 -11.03
CA ASP A 293 -14.99 16.04 -9.61
C ASP A 293 -16.45 15.62 -9.40
N ARG A 294 -17.36 16.20 -10.19
CA ARG A 294 -18.79 15.86 -10.15
C ARG A 294 -19.46 16.00 -11.51
N LEU A 295 -20.13 14.93 -11.93
CA LEU A 295 -20.96 14.87 -13.14
C LEU A 295 -22.41 14.58 -12.72
N MET A 296 -23.32 15.47 -13.10
CA MET A 296 -24.75 15.34 -12.77
C MET A 296 -25.57 15.29 -14.04
N ILE A 297 -26.62 14.48 -14.04
CA ILE A 297 -27.49 14.25 -15.18
C ILE A 297 -28.94 14.36 -14.73
N ASN A 298 -29.71 15.17 -15.44
CA ASN A 298 -31.16 15.20 -15.39
C ASN A 298 -31.70 14.56 -16.68
N THR A 299 -32.13 13.30 -16.61
CA THR A 299 -32.62 12.53 -17.77
C THR A 299 -33.96 13.04 -18.29
N SER A 300 -34.79 13.66 -17.44
CA SER A 300 -36.09 14.20 -17.83
C SER A 300 -35.95 15.50 -18.65
N LYS A 301 -35.08 16.40 -18.21
CA LYS A 301 -34.75 17.65 -18.92
C LYS A 301 -33.69 17.47 -20.01
N LYS A 302 -33.00 16.33 -20.00
CA LYS A 302 -31.85 16.02 -20.86
C LYS A 302 -30.70 16.99 -20.65
N GLU A 303 -30.39 17.29 -19.41
CA GLU A 303 -29.31 18.20 -19.02
C GLU A 303 -28.17 17.42 -18.35
N ILE A 304 -26.93 17.79 -18.66
CA ILE A 304 -25.73 17.29 -17.99
C ILE A 304 -24.96 18.50 -17.47
N LEU A 305 -24.62 18.50 -16.19
CA LEU A 305 -23.80 19.54 -15.58
C LEU A 305 -22.52 18.95 -15.02
N ILE A 306 -21.39 19.51 -15.46
CA ILE A 306 -20.05 19.20 -15.00
C ILE A 306 -19.66 20.26 -13.97
N ILE A 307 -19.34 19.82 -12.75
CA ILE A 307 -18.81 20.68 -11.69
C ILE A 307 -17.36 20.31 -11.41
N ASP A 308 -16.53 21.34 -11.31
CA ASP A 308 -15.17 21.27 -10.82
C ASP A 308 -15.07 22.18 -9.58
N TYR A 309 -14.63 21.62 -8.45
CA TYR A 309 -14.58 22.33 -7.17
C TYR A 309 -13.29 23.15 -7.08
N LYS A 310 -13.41 24.40 -6.64
CA LYS A 310 -12.25 25.29 -6.45
C LYS A 310 -12.21 25.85 -5.04
N THR A 311 -11.07 25.66 -4.37
CA THR A 311 -10.80 26.21 -3.03
C THR A 311 -9.87 27.43 -3.06
N GLY A 312 -9.52 27.95 -4.25
CA GLY A 312 -8.58 29.04 -4.43
C GLY A 312 -8.70 29.73 -5.79
N SER A 313 -7.77 30.64 -6.10
CA SER A 313 -7.87 31.57 -7.23
C SER A 313 -7.38 31.06 -8.60
N HIS A 314 -7.00 29.79 -8.71
CA HIS A 314 -6.55 29.20 -9.97
C HIS A 314 -7.68 28.46 -10.67
N TYR A 315 -8.11 29.02 -11.81
CA TYR A 315 -9.18 28.48 -12.66
C TYR A 315 -8.57 28.02 -13.99
N GLU A 316 -8.56 26.70 -14.23
CA GLU A 316 -8.10 26.13 -15.49
C GLU A 316 -9.29 25.91 -16.44
N GLN A 317 -9.73 26.98 -17.09
CA GLN A 317 -10.90 26.92 -18.00
C GLN A 317 -10.72 25.86 -19.10
N GLU A 318 -9.51 25.71 -19.64
CA GLU A 318 -9.17 24.72 -20.67
C GLU A 318 -9.46 23.28 -20.21
N GLN A 319 -9.36 22.98 -18.92
CA GLN A 319 -9.64 21.66 -18.37
C GLN A 319 -11.14 21.35 -18.41
N LEU A 320 -11.99 22.26 -17.93
CA LEU A 320 -13.45 22.12 -17.98
C LEU A 320 -13.95 22.08 -19.43
N ASP A 321 -13.33 22.86 -20.31
CA ASP A 321 -13.63 22.86 -21.75
C ASP A 321 -13.40 21.47 -22.34
N ARG A 322 -12.25 20.86 -22.05
CA ARG A 322 -11.93 19.49 -22.45
C ARG A 322 -12.94 18.48 -21.91
N TYR A 323 -13.37 18.62 -20.67
CA TYR A 323 -14.34 17.69 -20.07
C TYR A 323 -15.68 17.74 -20.80
N LYS A 324 -16.18 18.96 -21.06
CA LYS A 324 -17.40 19.16 -21.83
C LYS A 324 -17.30 18.55 -23.22
N GLU A 325 -16.21 18.79 -23.95
CA GLU A 325 -16.01 18.22 -25.28
C GLU A 325 -16.03 16.68 -25.30
N ILE A 326 -15.40 16.03 -24.32
CA ILE A 326 -15.37 14.57 -24.22
C ILE A 326 -16.78 14.02 -23.97
N ILE A 327 -17.53 14.64 -23.05
CA ILE A 327 -18.90 14.22 -22.72
C ILE A 327 -19.85 14.45 -23.91
N GLU A 328 -19.78 15.60 -24.57
CA GLU A 328 -20.58 15.91 -25.77
C GLU A 328 -20.32 14.94 -26.92
N LYS A 329 -19.12 14.35 -27.00
CA LYS A 329 -18.78 13.36 -28.04
C LYS A 329 -19.38 11.98 -27.81
N LEU A 330 -19.83 11.66 -26.59
CA LEU A 330 -20.41 10.36 -26.28
C LEU A 330 -21.66 10.07 -27.13
N LEU A 331 -21.74 8.86 -27.67
CA LEU A 331 -22.81 8.44 -28.59
C LEU A 331 -24.20 8.64 -27.98
N ILE A 332 -24.37 8.33 -26.69
CA ILE A 332 -25.65 8.45 -25.99
C ILE A 332 -26.07 9.91 -25.80
N VAL A 333 -25.11 10.79 -25.53
CA VAL A 333 -25.33 12.24 -25.36
C VAL A 333 -25.81 12.86 -26.67
N LYS A 334 -25.15 12.52 -27.79
CA LYS A 334 -25.55 12.95 -29.13
C LYS A 334 -26.88 12.37 -29.58
N LYS A 335 -27.11 11.07 -29.37
CA LYS A 335 -28.30 10.38 -29.87
C LYS A 335 -29.57 10.88 -29.17
N GLU A 336 -29.47 11.10 -27.86
CA GLU A 336 -30.61 11.52 -27.03
C GLU A 336 -30.75 13.05 -26.93
N ASN A 337 -29.86 13.82 -27.56
CA ASN A 337 -29.79 15.30 -27.51
C ASN A 337 -29.72 15.84 -26.07
N TYR A 338 -28.72 15.41 -25.30
CA TYR A 338 -28.43 16.03 -24.01
C TYR A 338 -27.69 17.37 -24.17
N GLU A 339 -28.10 18.38 -23.42
CA GLU A 339 -27.39 19.64 -23.27
C GLU A 339 -26.32 19.51 -22.18
N VAL A 340 -25.06 19.82 -22.50
CA VAL A 340 -23.93 19.70 -21.57
C VAL A 340 -23.46 21.09 -21.16
N ASP A 341 -23.51 21.38 -19.86
CA ASP A 341 -22.97 22.61 -19.29
C ASP A 341 -21.86 22.32 -18.26
N LYS A 342 -21.08 23.35 -17.94
CA LYS A 342 -19.90 23.26 -17.07
C LYS A 342 -19.82 24.48 -16.14
N LYS A 343 -19.47 24.25 -14.89
CA LYS A 343 -19.36 25.31 -13.90
C LYS A 343 -18.24 25.04 -12.89
N PHE A 344 -17.48 26.08 -12.56
CA PHE A 344 -16.66 26.06 -11.35
C PHE A 344 -17.53 26.34 -10.14
N LEU A 345 -17.43 25.49 -9.12
CA LEU A 345 -18.06 25.73 -7.83
C LEU A 345 -17.00 26.13 -6.82
N GLU A 346 -17.01 27.41 -6.43
CA GLU A 346 -16.10 27.93 -5.43
C GLU A 346 -16.55 27.48 -4.04
N VAL A 347 -15.64 26.80 -3.33
CA VAL A 347 -15.82 26.35 -1.96
C VAL A 347 -14.92 27.20 -1.08
N LYS A 348 -15.52 28.04 -0.23
CA LYS A 348 -14.78 28.96 0.63
C LYS A 348 -14.26 28.18 1.83
N VAL A 349 -12.94 28.11 2.02
CA VAL A 349 -12.30 27.30 3.08
C VAL A 349 -11.20 28.02 3.82
#